data_AF-A0A256GT24-F1
#
_entry.id   AF-A0A256GT24-F1
#
_cell.length_a   1.000
_cell.length_b   1.000
_cell.length_c   1.000
_cell.angle_alpha   90.00
_cell.angle_beta   90.00
_cell.angle_gamma   90.00
#
_symmetry.space_group_name_H-M   'P 1'
#
loop_
_entity.id
_entity.type
_entity.pdbx_description
1 polymer ?
#
loop_
_entity_poly.entity_id
_entity_poly.type
_entity_poly.pdbx_seq_one_letter_code
_entity_poly.pdbx_strand_id
1 'polypeptide(L)'
;MNISRIEQRVLHVLAQGGYIRHLREDGRICEIECYTREGYLLSDCTMVVFQQLRRKRLIESRAGSAYRISLKGRTNVRAQANNR
;
A
#
# COMPACT_ATOMS: atom_id res chain seq x y z
N MET A 1 -1.98 -16.66 4.67
CA MET A 1 -1.48 -15.41 5.29
C MET A 1 -2.67 -14.58 5.74
N ASN A 2 -2.63 -14.04 6.96
CA ASN A 2 -3.69 -13.16 7.45
C ASN A 2 -3.46 -11.73 6.94
N ILE A 3 -4.45 -11.19 6.24
CA ILE A 3 -4.48 -9.81 5.75
C ILE A 3 -5.67 -9.12 6.41
N SER A 4 -5.41 -8.03 7.13
CA SER A 4 -6.47 -7.27 7.81
C SER A 4 -7.39 -6.56 6.81
N ARG A 5 -8.56 -6.10 7.27
CA ARG A 5 -9.47 -5.31 6.43
C ARG A 5 -8.82 -4.01 5.94
N ILE A 6 -8.02 -3.35 6.79
CA ILE A 6 -7.30 -2.13 6.44
C ILE A 6 -6.21 -2.42 5.41
N GLU A 7 -5.42 -3.48 5.60
CA GLU A 7 -4.41 -3.91 4.63
C GLU A 7 -5.04 -4.24 3.27
N GLN A 8 -6.21 -4.90 3.26
CA GLN A 8 -6.97 -5.16 2.03
C GLN A 8 -7.40 -3.85 1.35
N ARG A 9 -7.94 -2.88 2.09
CA ARG A 9 -8.35 -1.57 1.54
C ARG A 9 -7.18 -0.86 0.87
N VAL A 10 -6.01 -0.83 1.51
CA VAL A 10 -4.79 -0.26 0.90
C VAL A 10 -4.41 -1.04 -0.37
N LEU A 11 -4.39 -2.38 -0.33
CA LEU A 11 -4.08 -3.18 -1.51
C LEU A 11 -5.05 -2.94 -2.68
N HIS A 12 -6.35 -2.75 -2.40
CA HIS A 12 -7.32 -2.37 -3.43
C HIS A 12 -6.97 -1.06 -4.11
N VAL A 13 -6.67 -0.02 -3.33
CA VAL A 13 -6.28 1.29 -3.86
C VAL A 13 -5.02 1.18 -4.74
N LEU A 14 -4.02 0.42 -4.27
CA LEU A 14 -2.80 0.20 -5.05
C LEU A 14 -3.05 -0.64 -6.32
N ALA A 15 -3.96 -1.62 -6.26
CA ALA A 15 -4.35 -2.42 -7.41
C ALA A 15 -5.08 -1.61 -8.50
N GLN A 16 -5.81 -0.57 -8.09
CA GLN A 16 -6.51 0.36 -8.99
C GLN A 16 -5.58 1.42 -9.61
N GLY A 17 -4.28 1.41 -9.26
CA GLY A 17 -3.27 2.33 -9.82
C GLY A 17 -2.71 3.33 -8.81
N GLY A 18 -3.14 3.27 -7.55
CA GLY A 18 -2.58 4.05 -6.46
C GLY A 18 -1.10 3.74 -6.17
N TYR A 19 -0.51 4.54 -5.29
CA TYR A 19 0.89 4.42 -4.88
C TYR A 19 1.10 4.98 -3.46
N ILE A 20 2.17 4.55 -2.80
CA ILE A 20 2.59 5.08 -1.49
C ILE A 20 3.88 5.88 -1.67
N ARG A 21 3.81 7.19 -1.49
CA ARG A 21 5.00 8.06 -1.36
C ARG A 21 5.61 7.86 0.02
N HIS A 22 6.91 8.09 0.10
CA HIS A 22 7.64 7.98 1.34
C HIS A 22 8.74 9.03 1.40
N LEU A 23 8.97 9.56 2.59
CA LEU A 23 10.12 10.39 2.91
C LEU A 23 11.19 9.53 3.59
N ARG A 24 12.46 9.83 3.33
CA ARG A 24 13.58 9.17 4.03
C ARG A 24 14.43 10.19 4.75
N GLU A 25 14.78 9.87 5.98
CA GLU A 25 15.80 10.53 6.78
C GLU A 25 16.78 9.47 7.27
N ASP A 26 18.09 9.73 7.12
CA ASP A 26 19.16 8.80 7.50
C ASP A 26 18.98 7.38 6.94
N GLY A 27 18.47 7.28 5.71
CA GLY A 27 18.22 6.00 5.03
C GLY A 27 16.99 5.23 5.55
N ARG A 28 16.24 5.76 6.51
CA ARG A 28 15.02 5.15 7.07
C ARG A 28 13.79 5.88 6.58
N ILE A 29 12.70 5.14 6.37
CA ILE A 29 11.41 5.74 6.02
C ILE A 29 10.78 6.30 7.29
N CYS A 30 10.62 7.61 7.35
CA CYS A 30 10.03 8.31 8.49
C CYS A 30 8.55 8.67 8.25
N GLU A 31 8.18 8.93 7.00
CA GLU A 31 6.83 9.37 6.62
C GLU A 31 6.33 8.63 5.39
N ILE A 32 5.02 8.42 5.31
CA ILE A 32 4.36 7.80 4.16
C ILE A 32 3.01 8.46 3.87
N GLU A 33 2.64 8.49 2.60
CA GLU A 33 1.36 8.98 2.13
C GLU A 33 0.85 8.05 1.02
N CYS A 34 -0.33 7.48 1.22
CA CYS A 34 -0.96 6.60 0.22
C CYS A 34 -1.95 7.39 -0.62
N TYR A 35 -1.80 7.34 -1.94
CA TYR A 35 -2.66 8.03 -2.89
C TYR A 35 -3.44 7.05 -3.76
N THR A 36 -4.68 7.41 -4.10
CA THR A 36 -5.43 6.75 -5.18
C THR A 36 -4.84 7.12 -6.54
N ARG A 37 -5.32 6.47 -7.61
CA ARG A 37 -4.93 6.80 -8.98
C ARG A 37 -5.27 8.26 -9.34
N GLU A 38 -6.36 8.77 -8.76
CA GLU A 38 -6.89 10.11 -8.95
C GLU A 38 -6.20 11.16 -8.05
N GLY A 39 -5.29 10.73 -7.16
CA GLY A 39 -4.51 11.63 -6.31
C GLY A 39 -5.11 11.94 -4.94
N TYR A 40 -6.17 11.25 -4.52
CA TYR A 40 -6.73 11.41 -3.17
C TYR A 40 -5.89 10.69 -2.12
N LEU A 41 -5.69 11.32 -0.97
CA LEU A 41 -4.99 10.72 0.17
C LEU A 41 -5.88 9.70 0.88
N LEU A 42 -5.35 8.51 1.13
CA LEU A 42 -5.97 7.45 1.92
C LEU A 42 -5.42 7.46 3.36
N SER A 43 -6.15 8.09 4.27
CA SER A 43 -5.76 8.23 5.69
C SER A 43 -5.62 6.90 6.44
N ASP A 44 -6.25 5.82 5.96
CA ASP A 44 -6.17 4.49 6.56
C ASP A 44 -4.77 3.85 6.42
N CYS A 45 -3.95 4.33 5.49
CA CYS A 45 -2.60 3.82 5.30
C CYS A 45 -1.65 4.46 6.32
N THR A 46 -1.54 3.86 7.50
CA THR A 46 -0.57 4.27 8.52
C THR A 46 0.80 3.61 8.31
N MET A 47 1.84 4.12 8.99
CA MET A 47 3.17 3.51 8.97
C MET A 47 3.15 2.02 9.38
N VAL A 48 2.30 1.65 10.35
CA VAL A 48 2.13 0.26 10.79
C VAL A 48 1.58 -0.61 9.66
N VAL A 49 0.55 -0.15 8.96
CA VAL A 49 -0.04 -0.87 7.82
C VAL A 49 0.99 -1.01 6.70
N PHE A 50 1.70 0.07 6.37
CA PHE A 50 2.78 0.07 5.38
C PHE A 50 3.86 -0.97 5.72
N GLN A 51 4.34 -0.99 6.96
CA GLN A 51 5.36 -1.95 7.41
C GLN A 51 4.87 -3.39 7.33
N GLN A 52 3.61 -3.66 7.67
CA GLN A 52 3.03 -5.01 7.56
C GLN A 52 2.91 -5.45 6.09
N LEU A 53 2.45 -4.57 5.19
CA LEU A 53 2.40 -4.85 3.75
C LEU A 53 3.79 -5.13 3.18
N ARG A 54 4.80 -4.34 3.60
CA ARG A 54 6.20 -4.50 3.19
C ARG A 54 6.79 -5.81 3.71
N ARG A 55 6.59 -6.14 4.99
CA ARG A 55 7.03 -7.40 5.62
C ARG A 55 6.45 -8.62 4.92
N LYS A 56 5.19 -8.53 4.48
CA LYS A 56 4.49 -9.57 3.73
C LYS A 56 4.89 -9.64 2.24
N ARG A 57 5.71 -8.67 1.77
CA ARG A 57 6.10 -8.47 0.37
C ARG A 57 4.90 -8.28 -0.56
N LEU A 58 3.87 -7.57 -0.09
CA LEU A 58 2.67 -7.27 -0.89
C LEU A 58 2.81 -5.96 -1.67
N ILE A 59 3.71 -5.09 -1.22
CA ILE A 59 4.11 -3.87 -1.92
C ILE A 59 5.60 -3.90 -2.19
N GLU A 60 6.02 -3.20 -3.23
CA GLU A 60 7.43 -3.09 -3.63
C GLU A 60 7.74 -1.66 -4.11
N SER A 61 9.00 -1.27 -3.95
CA SER A 61 9.55 -0.04 -4.53
C SER A 61 10.67 -0.44 -5.49
N ARG A 62 10.75 0.23 -6.64
CA ARG A 62 11.78 -0.02 -7.66
C ARG A 62 12.62 1.23 -7.84
N ALA A 63 13.95 1.10 -7.78
CA ALA A 63 14.89 2.21 -7.92
C ALA A 63 14.58 3.42 -7.00
N GLY A 64 14.10 3.18 -5.78
CA GLY A 64 13.76 4.24 -4.82
C GLY A 64 12.44 4.97 -5.08
N SER A 65 11.69 4.60 -6.12
CA SER A 65 10.38 5.20 -6.42
C SER A 65 9.30 4.89 -5.38
N ALA A 66 8.16 5.55 -5.48
CA ALA A 66 6.97 5.27 -4.66
C ALA A 66 6.64 3.76 -4.65
N TYR A 67 6.17 3.26 -3.50
CA TYR A 67 5.75 1.87 -3.38
C TYR A 67 4.48 1.64 -4.17
N ARG A 68 4.44 0.53 -4.90
CA ARG A 68 3.27 0.06 -5.66
C ARG A 68 2.93 -1.36 -5.24
N ILE A 69 1.75 -1.82 -5.64
CA ILE A 69 1.38 -3.21 -5.44
C ILE A 69 2.36 -4.13 -6.18
N SER A 70 2.82 -5.18 -5.50
CA SER A 70 3.62 -6.22 -6.13
C SER A 70 2.77 -7.27 -6.82
N LEU A 71 3.39 -8.16 -7.59
CA LEU A 71 2.67 -9.33 -8.16
C LEU A 71 2.00 -10.17 -7.05
N LYS A 72 2.73 -10.46 -5.97
CA LYS A 72 2.19 -11.17 -4.80
C LYS A 72 1.04 -10.39 -4.16
N GLY A 73 1.19 -9.07 -4.03
CA GLY A 73 0.14 -8.16 -3.59
C GLY A 73 -1.14 -8.32 -4.39
N ARG A 74 -1.02 -8.25 -5.72
CA ARG A 74 -2.14 -8.29 -6.66
C ARG A 74 -2.93 -9.59 -6.60
N THR A 75 -2.25 -10.73 -6.48
CA THR A 75 -2.90 -12.05 -6.29
C THR A 75 -3.60 -12.21 -4.94
N ASN A 76 -3.26 -11.37 -3.94
CA ASN A 76 -3.83 -11.41 -2.60
C ASN A 76 -4.93 -10.36 -2.38
N VAL A 77 -5.25 -9.53 -3.38
CA VAL A 77 -6.41 -8.64 -3.35
C VAL A 77 -7.66 -9.50 -3.40
N ARG A 78 -8.52 -9.37 -2.40
CA ARG A 78 -9.80 -10.09 -2.36
C ARG A 78 -10.81 -9.39 -3.24
N ALA A 79 -11.86 -10.08 -3.68
CA ALA A 79 -13.01 -9.37 -4.24
C ALA A 79 -13.58 -8.46 -3.14
N GLN A 80 -13.74 -7.16 -3.42
CA GLN A 80 -14.49 -6.27 -2.55
C GLN A 80 -15.94 -6.73 -2.62
N ALA A 81 -16.39 -7.48 -1.62
CA ALA A 81 -17.80 -7.80 -1.47
C ALA A 81 -18.52 -6.49 -1.14
N ASN A 82 -18.98 -5.83 -2.20
CA ASN A 82 -19.97 -4.76 -2.16
C ASN A 82 -19.58 -3.54 -1.30
N ASN A 83 -19.01 -2.52 -1.95
CA ASN A 83 -19.22 -1.14 -1.49
C ASN A 83 -20.69 -0.82 -1.78
N ARG A 84 -21.56 -0.91 -0.77
CA ARG A 84 -22.86 -0.25 -0.79
C ARG A 84 -22.70 1.17 -0.26
#